data_AF-A0A0E2H9U9-F1
#
_entry.id   AF-A0A0E2H9U9-F1
#
_cell.length_a   1.000
_cell.length_b   1.000
_cell.length_c   1.000
_cell.angle_alpha   90.00
_cell.angle_beta   90.00
_cell.angle_gamma   90.00
#
_symmetry.space_group_name_H-M   'P 1'
#
loop_
_entity.id
_entity.type
_entity.pdbx_description
1 polymer ?
#
loop_
_entity_poly.entity_id
_entity_poly.type
_entity_poly.pdbx_seq_one_letter_code
_entity_poly.pdbx_strand_id
1 'polypeptide(L)' 'MYGFSKYDAQDRYDSYNTVQVKLKLNMKTDADILAWVRQHKYGRDTSVQGAIKALIREDIARGQADGTQG' A
#
# COMPACT_ATOMS: atom_id res chain seq x y z
N MET A 1 28.92 26.59 -4.17
CA MET A 1 28.53 25.21 -4.48
C MET A 1 27.00 25.14 -4.51
N TYR A 2 26.37 25.24 -5.68
CA TYR A 2 24.90 25.16 -5.81
C TYR A 2 24.47 23.69 -5.91
N GLY A 3 24.28 23.07 -4.75
CA GLY A 3 23.66 21.76 -4.62
C GLY A 3 22.27 21.91 -4.03
N PHE A 4 21.36 22.63 -4.70
CA PHE A 4 19.94 22.58 -4.34
C PHE A 4 19.39 21.23 -4.82
N SER A 5 19.55 20.32 -3.86
CA SER A 5 19.15 18.94 -3.75
C SER A 5 17.91 18.57 -4.57
N LYS A 6 18.12 17.73 -5.59
CA LYS A 6 17.05 17.01 -6.30
C LYS A 6 16.14 16.21 -5.33
N TYR A 7 16.63 15.93 -4.13
CA TYR A 7 15.92 15.25 -3.06
C TYR A 7 14.83 16.12 -2.41
N ASP A 8 15.02 17.44 -2.28
CA ASP A 8 14.02 18.32 -1.65
C ASP A 8 12.75 18.47 -2.51
N ALA A 9 12.92 18.39 -3.83
CA ALA A 9 11.80 18.42 -4.77
C ALA A 9 11.02 17.08 -4.78
N GLN A 10 11.73 15.96 -4.66
CA GLN A 10 11.12 14.63 -4.61
C GLN A 10 10.37 14.40 -3.29
N ASP A 11 10.96 14.77 -2.15
CA ASP A 11 10.32 14.66 -0.84
C ASP A 11 9.05 15.50 -0.75
N ARG A 12 9.05 16.71 -1.33
CA ARG A 12 7.85 17.53 -1.44
C ARG A 12 6.80 16.85 -2.31
N TYR A 13 7.18 16.36 -3.49
CA TYR A 13 6.23 15.69 -4.39
C TYR A 13 5.60 14.44 -3.74
N ASP A 14 6.41 13.63 -3.06
CA ASP A 14 5.95 12.43 -2.39
C ASP A 14 5.01 12.78 -1.21
N SER A 15 5.31 13.85 -0.46
CA SER A 15 4.44 14.30 0.65
C SER A 15 3.07 14.84 0.19
N TYR A 16 3.00 15.46 -0.99
CA TYR A 16 1.75 16.04 -1.51
C TYR A 16 0.87 15.02 -2.24
N ASN A 17 1.47 13.98 -2.83
CA ASN A 17 0.76 13.04 -3.70
C ASN A 17 0.59 11.64 -3.09
N THR A 18 1.10 11.40 -1.88
CA THR A 18 1.01 10.09 -1.24
C THR A 18 0.42 10.19 0.16
N VAL A 19 -0.44 9.22 0.49
CA VAL A 19 -0.96 9.03 1.84
C VAL A 19 -0.52 7.65 2.31
N GLN A 20 0.04 7.59 3.52
CA GLN A 20 0.44 6.33 4.15
C GLN A 20 -0.67 5.85 5.11
N VAL A 21 -1.16 4.64 4.87
CA VAL A 21 -2.10 3.96 5.77
C VAL A 21 -1.35 2.94 6.61
N LYS A 22 -1.60 2.93 7.92
CA LYS A 22 -1.02 1.98 8.87
C LYS A 22 -2.10 1.01 9.35
N LEU A 23 -1.81 -0.28 9.30
CA LEU A 23 -2.67 -1.35 9.81
C LEU A 23 -2.13 -1.85 11.13
N LYS A 24 -2.99 -1.95 12.15
CA LYS A 24 -2.66 -2.58 13.42
C LYS A 24 -3.05 -4.06 13.33
N LEU A 25 -2.05 -4.92 13.30
CA LEU A 25 -2.23 -6.38 13.25
C LEU A 25 -1.81 -7.00 14.58
N ASN A 26 -2.60 -7.96 15.04
CA ASN A 26 -2.31 -8.75 16.22
C ASN A 26 -1.42 -9.95 15.86
N MET A 27 -0.36 -10.14 16.62
CA MET A 27 0.62 -11.21 16.39
C MET A 27 0.05 -12.63 16.50
N LYS A 28 -1.07 -12.81 17.20
CA LYS A 28 -1.71 -14.13 17.43
C LYS A 28 -2.90 -14.38 16.51
N THR A 29 -3.83 -13.43 16.42
CA THR A 29 -5.06 -13.63 15.63
C THR A 29 -4.84 -13.41 14.14
N ASP A 30 -3.88 -12.54 13.79
CA ASP A 30 -3.61 -12.14 12.39
C ASP A 30 -2.28 -12.73 11.92
N ALA A 31 -1.90 -13.88 12.48
CA ALA A 31 -0.64 -14.54 12.20
C ALA A 31 -0.52 -14.96 10.72
N ASP A 32 -1.65 -15.33 10.11
CA ASP A 32 -1.80 -15.62 8.69
C ASP A 32 -1.57 -14.37 7.81
N ILE A 33 -2.17 -13.23 8.17
CA ILE A 33 -1.96 -11.94 7.48
C ILE A 33 -0.48 -11.54 7.59
N LEU A 34 0.12 -11.69 8.78
CA LEU A 34 1.55 -11.41 8.99
C LEU A 34 2.45 -12.33 8.17
N ALA A 35 2.10 -13.61 8.04
CA ALA A 35 2.83 -14.55 7.19
C ALA A 35 2.72 -14.17 5.71
N TRP A 36 1.52 -13.84 5.24
CA TRP A 36 1.26 -13.36 3.88
C TRP A 36 2.05 -12.09 3.57
N VAL A 37 2.06 -11.10 4.48
CA VAL A 37 2.85 -9.87 4.33
C VAL A 37 4.34 -10.18 4.23
N ARG A 38 4.86 -11.10 5.05
CA ARG A 38 6.28 -11.50 4.99
C ARG A 38 6.63 -12.17 3.67
N GLN A 39 5.77 -13.05 3.17
CA GLN A 39 5.97 -13.71 1.88
C GLN A 39 6.07 -12.69 0.73
N HIS A 40 5.17 -11.71 0.70
CA HIS A 40 5.16 -10.66 -0.33
C HIS A 40 6.24 -9.59 -0.14
N LYS A 41 6.82 -9.47 1.06
CA LYS A 41 7.96 -8.59 1.31
C LYS A 41 9.25 -9.13 0.66
N TYR A 42 9.40 -10.45 0.62
CA TYR A 42 10.58 -11.12 0.05
C TYR A 42 10.29 -11.79 -1.31
N GLY A 43 9.04 -11.76 -1.76
CA GLY A 43 8.61 -12.28 -3.05
C GLY A 43 9.12 -11.42 -4.20
N ARG A 44 9.40 -12.08 -5.33
CA ARG A 44 9.94 -11.43 -6.54
C ARG A 44 8.87 -10.75 -7.39
N ASP A 45 7.62 -11.20 -7.27
CA ASP A 45 6.56 -10.85 -8.23
C ASP A 45 5.83 -9.54 -7.89
N THR A 46 5.57 -9.27 -6.60
CA THR A 46 4.92 -8.02 -6.18
C THR A 46 5.28 -7.65 -4.74
N SER A 47 5.39 -6.35 -4.47
CA SER A 47 5.53 -5.84 -3.12
C SER A 47 4.22 -5.98 -2.34
N VAL A 48 4.32 -5.97 -1.00
CA VAL A 48 3.16 -5.92 -0.09
C VAL A 48 2.21 -4.77 -0.45
N GLN A 49 2.76 -3.59 -0.75
CA GLN A 49 1.96 -2.43 -1.12
C GLN A 49 1.24 -2.65 -2.45
N GLY A 50 1.89 -3.26 -3.44
CA GLY A 50 1.27 -3.59 -4.72
C GLY A 50 0.14 -4.60 -4.57
N ALA A 51 0.37 -5.66 -3.80
CA ALA A 51 -0.62 -6.71 -3.56
C ALA A 51 -1.86 -6.16 -2.81
N ILE A 52 -1.66 -5.36 -1.76
CA ILE A 52 -2.77 -4.72 -1.04
C ILE A 52 -3.56 -3.77 -1.96
N LYS A 53 -2.87 -2.99 -2.82
CA LYS A 53 -3.54 -2.12 -3.80
C LYS A 53 -4.40 -2.90 -4.79
N ALA A 54 -3.94 -4.08 -5.23
CA ALA A 54 -4.71 -4.94 -6.12
C ALA A 54 -5.99 -5.43 -5.44
N LEU A 55 -5.88 -5.96 -4.21
CA LEU A 55 -7.03 -6.41 -3.42
C LEU A 55 -8.07 -5.31 -3.20
N ILE A 56 -7.64 -4.08 -2.86
CA ILE A 56 -8.55 -2.94 -2.68
C ILE A 56 -9.23 -2.56 -4.00
N ARG A 57 -8.50 -2.55 -5.13
CA ARG A 57 -9.07 -2.22 -6.44
C ARG A 57 -10.10 -3.25 -6.89
N GLU A 58 -9.84 -4.52 -6.67
CA GLU A 58 -10.80 -5.59 -6.95
C GLU A 58 -12.05 -5.44 -6.09
N ASP A 59 -11.90 -5.10 -4.81
CA ASP A 59 -13.03 -4.89 -3.91
C ASP A 59 -13.90 -3.69 -4.32
N ILE A 60 -13.26 -2.56 -4.67
CA ILE A 60 -13.94 -1.40 -5.23
C ILE A 60 -14.69 -1.78 -6.52
N ALA A 61 -14.04 -2.53 -7.41
CA ALA A 61 -14.65 -2.95 -8.67
C ALA A 61 -15.87 -3.85 -8.44
N ARG A 62 -15.81 -4.77 -7.47
CA ARG A 62 -16.97 -5.58 -7.04
C ARG A 62 -18.09 -4.71 -6.48
N GLY A 63 -17.77 -3.81 -5.55
CA GLY A 63 -18.78 -2.91 -4.96
C GLY A 63 -19.45 -1.97 -5.97
N GLN A 64 -18.72 -1.56 -7.01
CA GLN A 64 -19.26 -0.77 -8.13
C GLN A 64 -20.15 -1.61 -9.06
N ALA A 65 -19.82 -2.89 -9.27
CA ALA A 65 -20.64 -3.81 -10.05
C ALA A 65 -21.96 -4.17 -9.34
N ASP A 66 -21.93 -4.24 -8.01
CA ASP A 66 -23.10 -4.58 -7.17
C ASP A 66 -24.00 -3.37 -6.81
N GLY A 67 -23.77 -2.20 -7.42
CA GLY A 67 -24.69 -1.05 -7.36
C GLY A 67 -24.86 -0.39 -5.98
N THR A 68 -24.01 -0.70 -5.00
CA THR A 68 -24.09 -0.10 -3.66
C THR A 68 -23.09 1.05 -3.56
N GLN A 69 -23.46 2.21 -4.15
CA GLN A 69 -22.87 3.49 -3.78
C GLN A 69 -23.83 4.19 -2.81
N GLY A 70 -23.40 4.32 -1.55
CA GLY A 70 -23.99 5.26 -0.59
C GLY A 70 -23.44 6.67 -0.80
#